data_AF-A0A553PH22-F1
#
_entry.id   AF-A0A553PH22-F1
#
_cell.length_a   1.000
_cell.length_b   1.000
_cell.length_c   1.000
_cell.angle_alpha   90.00
_cell.angle_beta   90.00
_cell.angle_gamma   90.00
#
_symmetry.space_group_name_H-M   'P 1'
#
loop_
_entity.id
_entity.type
_entity.pdbx_description
1 polymer ?
#
loop_
_entity_poly.entity_id
_entity_poly.type
_entity_poly.pdbx_seq_one_letter_code
_entity_poly.pdbx_strand_id
1 'polypeptide(L)'
;MVVDCGGGTVDITVHEITNKEGQLKELFKATGGPYGSTSVDEAFEELLSDVLGQELLLQFKKKRPMGYIDLMIAFESRKRSCSPYKMTPLNVAVPFSLIDFYKRQKGKDIGSAVNKFGHRGISWASHGMIRLDVKTMRQLFQAPIEKIKEVRRFMIYFFT
;
A
#
# COMPACT_ATOMS: atom_id res chain seq x y z
N MET A 1 -24.44 5.83 -7.79
CA MET A 1 -23.38 5.01 -7.16
C MET A 1 -22.40 5.94 -6.47
N VAL A 2 -22.11 5.68 -5.20
CA VAL A 2 -21.11 6.38 -4.40
C VAL A 2 -20.05 5.36 -4.01
N VAL A 3 -18.77 5.74 -4.10
CA VAL A 3 -17.63 4.92 -3.70
C VAL A 3 -16.85 5.73 -2.68
N ASP A 4 -16.80 5.24 -1.44
CA ASP A 4 -15.98 5.80 -0.38
C ASP A 4 -14.73 4.93 -0.17
N CYS A 5 -13.56 5.52 -0.32
CA CYS A 5 -12.27 4.82 -0.21
C CYS A 5 -11.56 5.32 1.05
N GLY A 6 -11.87 4.72 2.19
CA GLY A 6 -11.23 5.01 3.46
C GLY A 6 -9.83 4.38 3.62
N GLY A 7 -9.24 4.57 4.80
CA GLY A 7 -7.90 4.04 5.13
C GLY A 7 -7.82 2.52 5.23
N GLY A 8 -8.92 1.83 5.55
CA GLY A 8 -8.95 0.37 5.70
C GLY A 8 -9.95 -0.34 4.78
N THR A 9 -11.09 0.29 4.52
CA THR A 9 -12.20 -0.27 3.74
C THR A 9 -12.49 0.60 2.52
N VAL A 10 -12.99 -0.05 1.47
CA VAL A 10 -13.69 0.64 0.38
C VAL A 10 -15.15 0.28 0.50
N ASP A 11 -16.01 1.27 0.75
CA ASP A 11 -17.45 1.13 0.89
C ASP A 11 -18.12 1.61 -0.40
N ILE A 12 -18.84 0.71 -1.08
CA ILE A 12 -19.55 1.02 -2.32
C ILE A 12 -21.05 0.95 -2.06
N THR A 13 -21.74 2.08 -2.18
CA THR A 13 -23.19 2.18 -1.97
C THR A 13 -23.89 2.62 -3.26
N VAL A 14 -24.96 1.91 -3.64
CA VAL A 14 -25.81 2.31 -4.78
C VAL A 14 -27.14 2.83 -4.24
N HIS A 15 -27.41 4.08 -4.57
CA HIS A 15 -28.70 4.71 -4.33
C HIS A 15 -29.45 4.86 -5.65
N GLU A 16 -30.74 4.53 -5.64
CA GLU A 16 -31.71 4.88 -6.67
C GLU A 16 -32.51 6.10 -6.21
N ILE A 17 -32.75 7.05 -7.11
CA ILE A 17 -33.60 8.22 -6.84
C ILE A 17 -34.97 7.92 -7.41
N THR A 18 -35.91 7.59 -6.53
CA THR A 18 -37.26 7.14 -6.88
C THR A 18 -38.27 8.29 -6.91
N ASN A 19 -38.01 9.36 -7.68
CA ASN A 19 -38.93 10.47 -8.12
C ASN A 19 -38.41 11.90 -7.84
N LYS A 20 -39.10 12.91 -8.43
CA LYS A 20 -38.77 14.36 -8.39
C LYS A 20 -38.66 14.97 -6.98
N GLU A 21 -39.10 14.27 -5.95
CA GLU A 21 -39.07 14.70 -4.54
C GLU A 21 -37.78 14.30 -3.79
N GLY A 22 -36.84 13.62 -4.46
CA GLY A 22 -35.48 13.42 -3.95
C GLY A 22 -35.32 12.32 -2.90
N GLN A 23 -36.28 11.40 -2.76
CA GLN A 23 -36.13 10.24 -1.87
C GLN A 23 -35.06 9.27 -2.42
N LEU A 24 -34.03 9.00 -1.61
CA LEU A 24 -32.97 8.05 -1.90
C LEU A 24 -33.35 6.68 -1.35
N LYS A 25 -33.44 5.68 -2.22
CA LYS A 25 -33.56 4.27 -1.83
C LYS A 25 -32.19 3.60 -1.97
N GLU A 26 -31.62 3.13 -0.86
CA GLU A 26 -30.40 2.32 -0.89
C GLU A 26 -30.73 0.95 -1.47
N LEU A 27 -30.20 0.64 -2.66
CA LEU A 27 -30.46 -0.63 -3.35
C LEU A 27 -29.50 -1.75 -2.90
N PHE A 28 -28.31 -1.39 -2.42
CA PHE A 28 -27.29 -2.35 -2.02
C PHE A 28 -26.41 -1.80 -0.92
N LYS A 29 -26.26 -2.61 0.14
CA LYS A 29 -25.45 -2.30 1.32
C LYS A 29 -23.97 -2.38 0.98
N ALA A 30 -23.17 -1.48 1.54
CA ALA A 30 -21.73 -1.42 1.33
C ALA A 30 -21.04 -2.79 1.51
N THR A 31 -20.49 -3.35 0.43
CA THR A 31 -19.53 -4.46 0.52
C THR A 31 -18.15 -3.89 0.85
N GLY A 32 -17.91 -3.66 2.15
CA GLY A 32 -16.62 -3.24 2.67
C GLY A 32 -15.61 -4.38 2.63
N GLY A 33 -14.81 -4.45 1.57
CA GLY A 33 -13.64 -5.35 1.53
C GLY A 33 -12.34 -4.62 1.88
N PRO A 34 -11.25 -5.35 2.20
CA PRO A 34 -9.94 -4.78 2.56
C PRO A 34 -9.21 -4.26 1.31
N TYR A 35 -9.89 -3.43 0.52
CA TYR A 35 -9.40 -2.89 -0.74
C TYR A 35 -8.97 -1.42 -0.60
N GLY A 36 -9.00 -0.89 0.63
CA GLY A 36 -8.58 0.46 0.99
C GLY A 36 -7.06 0.58 1.16
N SER A 37 -6.60 1.65 1.83
CA SER A 37 -5.16 1.95 2.01
C SER A 37 -4.35 0.81 2.66
N THR A 38 -4.97 -0.02 3.50
CA THR A 38 -4.34 -1.21 4.13
C THR A 38 -3.77 -2.20 3.11
N SER A 39 -4.45 -2.43 1.99
CA SER A 39 -3.93 -3.34 0.95
C SER A 39 -2.65 -2.82 0.29
N VAL A 40 -2.45 -1.50 0.28
CA VAL A 40 -1.21 -0.86 -0.20
C VAL A 40 -0.09 -1.01 0.83
N ASP A 41 -0.42 -0.99 2.13
CA ASP A 41 0.53 -1.31 3.21
C ASP A 41 1.03 -2.76 3.12
N GLU A 42 0.11 -3.70 2.90
CA GLU A 42 0.43 -5.13 2.72
C GLU A 42 1.35 -5.34 1.51
N ALA A 43 1.05 -4.71 0.37
CA ALA A 43 1.89 -4.80 -0.82
C ALA A 43 3.30 -4.23 -0.60
N PHE A 44 3.43 -3.17 0.22
CA PHE A 44 4.74 -2.63 0.60
C PHE A 44 5.49 -3.57 1.54
N GLU A 45 4.81 -4.19 2.51
CA GLU A 45 5.42 -5.19 3.40
C GLU A 45 5.90 -6.42 2.62
N GLU A 46 5.13 -6.87 1.64
CA GLU A 46 5.50 -7.97 0.75
C GLU A 46 6.75 -7.61 -0.08
N LEU A 47 6.80 -6.40 -0.65
CA LEU A 47 8.00 -5.90 -1.34
C LEU A 47 9.23 -5.91 -0.43
N LEU A 48 9.09 -5.48 0.82
CA LEU A 48 10.20 -5.52 1.79
C LEU A 48 10.59 -6.96 2.14
N SER A 49 9.63 -7.87 2.24
CA SER A 49 9.87 -9.30 2.49
C SER A 49 10.65 -9.94 1.34
N ASP A 50 10.32 -9.58 0.11
CA ASP A 50 11.01 -10.01 -1.11
C ASP A 50 12.48 -9.54 -1.14
N VAL A 51 12.72 -8.31 -0.67
CA VAL A 51 14.05 -7.66 -0.71
C VAL A 51 14.94 -8.11 0.46
N LEU A 52 14.38 -8.17 1.66
CA LEU A 52 15.13 -8.38 2.91
C LEU A 52 15.06 -9.83 3.42
N GLY A 53 14.11 -10.60 2.91
CA GLY A 53 13.75 -11.95 3.35
C GLY A 53 12.58 -11.94 4.33
N GLN A 54 11.55 -12.73 4.02
CA GLN A 54 10.32 -12.85 4.80
C GLN A 54 10.58 -13.17 6.29
N GLU A 55 11.42 -14.18 6.58
CA GLU A 55 11.74 -14.55 7.97
C GLU A 55 12.43 -13.41 8.71
N LEU A 56 13.30 -12.65 8.04
CA LEU A 56 13.98 -11.52 8.68
C LEU A 56 12.99 -10.43 9.05
N LEU A 57 12.07 -10.09 8.15
CA LEU A 57 11.05 -9.07 8.40
C LEU A 57 10.09 -9.51 9.52
N LEU A 58 9.68 -10.78 9.54
CA LEU A 58 8.86 -11.36 10.61
C LEU A 58 9.56 -11.27 11.97
N GLN A 59 10.84 -11.64 12.04
CA GLN A 59 11.64 -11.54 13.25
C GLN A 59 11.83 -10.09 13.69
N PHE A 60 11.98 -9.16 12.74
CA PHE A 60 12.07 -7.73 13.03
C PHE A 60 10.78 -7.20 13.65
N LYS A 61 9.60 -7.53 13.09
CA LYS A 61 8.29 -7.17 13.64
C LYS A 61 8.13 -7.66 15.08
N LYS A 62 8.56 -8.90 15.36
CA LYS A 62 8.47 -9.50 16.69
C LYS A 62 9.44 -8.90 17.71
N LYS A 63 10.69 -8.65 17.30
CA LYS A 63 11.78 -8.24 18.21
C LYS A 63 11.93 -6.72 18.35
N ARG A 64 11.50 -5.95 17.35
CA ARG A 64 11.64 -4.50 17.29
C ARG A 64 10.34 -3.85 16.76
N PRO A 65 9.19 -4.04 17.43
CA PRO A 65 7.89 -3.58 16.95
C PRO A 65 7.82 -2.07 16.74
N MET A 66 8.46 -1.26 17.60
CA MET A 66 8.51 0.19 17.42
C MET A 66 9.21 0.60 16.12
N GLY A 67 10.32 -0.08 15.77
CA GLY A 67 10.99 0.16 14.51
C GLY A 67 10.13 -0.20 13.30
N TYR A 68 9.32 -1.25 13.41
CA TYR A 68 8.35 -1.58 12.37
C TYR A 68 7.24 -0.52 12.24
N ILE A 69 6.70 -0.03 13.37
CA ILE A 69 5.71 1.04 13.38
C ILE A 69 6.27 2.31 12.73
N ASP A 70 7.49 2.72 13.09
CA ASP A 70 8.16 3.89 12.50
C ASP A 70 8.30 3.77 10.98
N LEU A 71 8.64 2.58 10.49
CA LEU A 71 8.74 2.29 9.06
C LEU A 71 7.38 2.46 8.36
N MET A 72 6.31 1.91 8.94
CA MET A 72 4.96 2.00 8.36
C MET A 72 4.41 3.44 8.41
N ILE A 73 4.70 4.20 9.48
CA ILE A 73 4.36 5.63 9.55
C ILE A 73 5.10 6.43 8.47
N ALA A 74 6.39 6.15 8.28
CA ALA A 74 7.18 6.81 7.24
C ALA A 74 6.62 6.50 5.85
N PHE A 75 6.21 5.25 5.59
CA PHE A 75 5.59 4.87 4.33
C PHE A 75 4.23 5.56 4.14
N GLU A 76 3.36 5.52 5.14
CA GLU A 76 2.02 6.11 5.11
C GLU A 76 2.04 7.64 4.89
N SER A 77 2.97 8.34 5.53
CA SER A 77 3.19 9.77 5.28
C SER A 77 3.50 10.06 3.80
N ARG A 78 4.30 9.21 3.17
CA ARG A 78 4.71 9.37 1.77
C ARG A 78 3.62 8.93 0.81
N LYS A 79 2.89 7.86 1.12
CA LYS A 79 1.68 7.43 0.38
C LYS A 79 0.67 8.58 0.26
N ARG A 80 0.36 9.27 1.36
CA ARG A 80 -0.56 10.43 1.36
C ARG A 80 -0.10 11.60 0.49
N SER A 81 1.20 11.68 0.22
CA SER A 81 1.79 12.74 -0.61
C SER A 81 1.84 12.36 -2.10
N CYS A 82 1.48 11.13 -2.47
CA CYS A 82 1.44 10.67 -3.85
C CYS A 82 0.28 11.28 -4.62
N SER A 83 0.52 11.56 -5.89
CA SER A 83 -0.51 12.00 -6.83
C SER A 83 -0.33 11.25 -8.14
N PRO A 84 -1.42 10.80 -8.79
CA PRO A 84 -1.34 10.13 -10.09
C PRO A 84 -0.78 11.05 -11.20
N TYR A 85 -0.75 12.37 -10.96
CA TYR A 85 -0.23 13.38 -11.87
C TYR A 85 1.23 13.77 -11.58
N LYS A 86 1.80 13.34 -10.45
CA LYS A 86 3.20 13.59 -10.10
C LYS A 86 4.06 12.39 -10.46
N MET A 87 5.10 12.61 -11.26
CA MET A 87 6.08 11.59 -11.66
C MET A 87 7.28 11.55 -10.71
N THR A 88 7.10 11.86 -9.43
CA THR A 88 8.18 11.90 -8.45
C THR A 88 8.36 10.55 -7.77
N PRO A 89 9.57 9.97 -7.78
CA PRO A 89 9.88 8.80 -6.97
C PRO A 89 9.65 9.06 -5.48
N LEU A 90 9.33 8.02 -4.75
CA LEU A 90 8.98 8.08 -3.34
C LEU A 90 10.15 7.58 -2.49
N ASN A 91 10.62 8.41 -1.55
CA ASN A 91 11.66 8.03 -0.61
C ASN A 91 11.03 7.73 0.76
N VAL A 92 11.18 6.49 1.24
CA VAL A 92 10.77 6.05 2.57
C VAL A 92 12.00 6.01 3.47
N ALA A 93 11.96 6.70 4.60
CA ALA A 93 13.01 6.60 5.61
C ALA A 93 12.97 5.20 6.24
N VAL A 94 14.13 4.52 6.24
CA VAL A 94 14.28 3.24 6.92
C VAL A 94 14.80 3.49 8.32
N PRO A 95 14.09 3.04 9.36
CA PRO A 95 14.52 3.28 10.73
C PRO A 95 15.85 2.58 10.99
N PHE A 96 16.74 3.27 11.72
CA PHE A 96 18.06 2.72 12.07
C PHE A 96 17.96 1.35 12.73
N SER A 97 16.89 1.10 13.50
CA SER A 97 16.61 -0.19 14.13
C SER A 97 16.46 -1.31 13.11
N LEU A 98 15.92 -1.09 11.91
CA LEU A 98 15.87 -2.10 10.85
C LEU A 98 17.24 -2.26 10.18
N ILE A 99 17.95 -1.16 9.93
CA ILE A 99 19.29 -1.18 9.32
C ILE A 99 20.27 -1.98 10.19
N ASP A 100 20.33 -1.68 11.49
CA ASP A 100 21.15 -2.40 12.46
C ASP A 100 20.72 -3.87 12.60
N PHE A 101 19.40 -4.14 12.62
CA PHE A 101 18.89 -5.50 12.72
C PHE A 101 19.30 -6.35 11.52
N TYR A 102 19.15 -5.82 10.31
CA TYR A 102 19.54 -6.48 9.08
C TYR A 102 21.06 -6.76 9.07
N LYS A 103 21.87 -5.76 9.42
CA LYS A 103 23.34 -5.90 9.47
C LYS A 103 23.77 -6.99 10.45
N ARG A 104 23.15 -7.07 11.63
CA ARG A 104 23.44 -8.12 12.63
C ARG A 104 23.05 -9.52 12.16
N GLN A 105 21.93 -9.66 11.45
CA GLN A 105 21.42 -10.96 11.00
C GLN A 105 22.10 -11.48 9.73
N LYS A 106 22.45 -10.59 8.78
CA LYS A 106 22.95 -10.97 7.45
C LYS A 106 24.43 -10.64 7.24
N GLY A 107 25.06 -9.91 8.16
CA GLY A 107 26.47 -9.47 8.05
C GLY A 107 26.75 -8.50 6.90
N LYS A 108 25.70 -7.99 6.24
CA LYS A 108 25.79 -7.13 5.05
C LYS A 108 24.96 -5.87 5.24
N ASP A 109 25.31 -4.83 4.49
CA ASP A 109 24.54 -3.59 4.45
C ASP A 109 23.18 -3.81 3.76
N ILE A 110 22.12 -3.22 4.30
CA ILE A 110 20.77 -3.32 3.75
C ILE A 110 20.68 -2.75 2.34
N GLY A 111 21.42 -1.68 2.04
CA GLY A 111 21.47 -1.07 0.72
C GLY A 111 22.06 -2.03 -0.32
N SER A 112 22.96 -2.94 0.08
CA SER A 112 23.47 -3.99 -0.81
C SER A 112 22.37 -4.98 -1.20
N ALA A 113 21.45 -5.30 -0.29
CA ALA A 113 20.32 -6.18 -0.58
C ALA A 113 19.31 -5.51 -1.51
N VAL A 114 18.98 -4.25 -1.22
CA VAL A 114 18.07 -3.44 -2.05
C VAL A 114 18.64 -3.26 -3.45
N ASN A 115 19.92 -2.91 -3.59
CA ASN A 115 20.56 -2.74 -4.89
C ASN A 115 20.68 -4.07 -5.66
N LYS A 116 20.93 -5.19 -4.98
CA LYS A 116 20.92 -6.53 -5.61
C LYS A 116 19.53 -6.91 -6.12
N PHE A 117 18.48 -6.50 -5.41
CA PHE A 117 17.10 -6.70 -5.84
C PHE A 117 16.70 -5.75 -6.99
N GLY A 118 17.46 -4.66 -7.20
CA GLY A 118 17.17 -3.46 -7.99
C GLY A 118 16.77 -3.58 -9.46
N HIS A 119 16.43 -4.77 -9.94
CA HIS A 119 15.80 -5.01 -11.24
C HIS A 119 14.29 -4.67 -11.27
N ARG A 120 13.67 -4.26 -10.14
CA ARG A 120 12.22 -4.00 -10.03
C ARG A 120 11.86 -2.62 -9.46
N GLY A 121 12.58 -1.56 -9.82
CA GLY A 121 12.18 -0.17 -9.54
C GLY A 121 12.22 0.26 -8.06
N ILE A 122 12.94 -0.51 -7.23
CA ILE A 122 13.36 -0.15 -5.88
C ILE A 122 14.87 0.04 -5.84
N SER A 123 15.34 1.08 -5.14
CA SER A 123 16.77 1.35 -4.96
C SER A 123 17.08 1.91 -3.58
N TRP A 124 18.34 1.78 -3.16
CA TRP A 124 18.81 2.39 -1.93
C TRP A 124 19.26 3.83 -2.21
N ALA A 125 18.61 4.80 -1.58
CA ALA A 125 19.00 6.20 -1.62
C ALA A 125 19.96 6.53 -0.46
N SER A 126 20.67 7.66 -0.59
CA SER A 126 21.55 8.16 0.46
C SER A 126 20.78 8.38 1.78
N HIS A 127 21.50 8.36 2.91
CA HIS A 127 20.96 8.63 4.25
C HIS A 127 19.89 7.63 4.76
N GLY A 128 19.96 6.36 4.37
CA GLY A 128 19.11 5.33 4.98
C GLY A 128 17.69 5.31 4.43
N MET A 129 17.51 5.64 3.16
CA MET A 129 16.18 5.69 2.53
C MET A 129 16.03 4.62 1.45
N ILE A 130 14.84 4.02 1.38
CA ILE A 130 14.41 3.21 0.24
C ILE A 130 13.71 4.14 -0.75
N ARG A 131 14.12 4.09 -2.01
CA ARG A 131 13.48 4.83 -3.10
C ARG A 131 12.67 3.88 -3.97
N LEU A 132 11.40 4.20 -4.14
CA LEU A 132 10.50 3.54 -5.07
C LEU A 132 10.30 4.44 -6.30
N ASP A 133 10.51 3.90 -7.49
CA ASP A 133 10.16 4.60 -8.71
C ASP A 133 8.63 4.70 -8.86
N VAL A 134 8.20 5.55 -9.80
CA VAL A 134 6.77 5.83 -9.99
C VAL A 134 6.01 4.57 -10.47
N LYS A 135 6.67 3.69 -11.23
CA LYS A 135 6.06 2.48 -11.77
C LYS A 135 5.78 1.48 -10.64
N THR A 136 6.77 1.25 -9.79
CA THR A 136 6.69 0.37 -8.62
C THR A 136 5.67 0.90 -7.64
N MET A 137 5.68 2.21 -7.40
CA MET A 137 4.65 2.83 -6.55
C MET A 137 3.25 2.58 -7.12
N ARG A 138 3.02 2.78 -8.43
CA ARG A 138 1.72 2.48 -9.06
C ARG A 138 1.35 1.00 -8.97
N GLN A 139 2.32 0.08 -9.04
CA GLN A 139 2.08 -1.35 -8.91
C GLN A 139 1.55 -1.71 -7.52
N LEU A 140 2.01 -1.04 -6.46
CA LEU A 140 1.44 -1.24 -5.11
C LEU A 140 -0.07 -0.92 -5.04
N PHE A 141 -0.56 -0.02 -5.91
CA PHE A 141 -1.99 0.29 -6.01
C PHE A 141 -2.76 -0.53 -7.05
N GLN A 142 -2.09 -1.32 -7.91
CA GLN A 142 -2.78 -2.02 -9.01
C GLN A 142 -3.76 -3.07 -8.50
N ALA A 143 -3.33 -3.97 -7.62
CA ALA A 143 -4.21 -5.01 -7.09
C ALA A 143 -5.44 -4.42 -6.34
N PRO A 144 -5.28 -3.38 -5.49
CA PRO A 144 -6.43 -2.66 -4.92
C PRO A 144 -7.37 -2.06 -5.97
N ILE A 145 -6.83 -1.39 -6.99
CA ILE A 145 -7.61 -0.75 -8.06
C ILE A 145 -8.39 -1.78 -8.89
N GLU A 146 -7.77 -2.90 -9.28
CA GLU A 146 -8.44 -3.93 -10.08
C GLU A 146 -9.58 -4.59 -9.31
N LYS A 147 -9.41 -4.83 -8.01
CA LYS A 147 -10.50 -5.34 -7.15
C LYS A 147 -11.67 -4.34 -7.05
N ILE A 148 -11.40 -3.04 -6.92
CA ILE A 148 -12.45 -2.01 -6.93
C ILE A 148 -13.21 -2.01 -8.28
N LYS A 149 -12.51 -2.17 -9.41
CA LYS A 149 -13.13 -2.27 -10.74
C LYS A 149 -14.00 -3.52 -10.87
N GLU A 150 -13.56 -4.65 -10.33
CA GLU A 150 -14.32 -5.90 -10.34
C GLU A 150 -15.63 -5.76 -9.56
N VAL A 151 -15.59 -5.19 -8.35
CA VAL A 151 -16.81 -4.93 -7.56
C VAL A 151 -17.74 -3.98 -8.31
N ARG A 152 -17.23 -2.89 -8.90
CA ARG A 152 -18.03 -1.99 -9.73
C ARG A 152 -18.67 -2.71 -10.92
N ARG A 153 -17.93 -3.60 -11.60
CA ARG A 153 -18.44 -4.36 -12.74
C ARG A 153 -19.55 -5.31 -12.30
N PHE A 154 -19.37 -6.03 -11.21
CA PHE A 154 -20.39 -6.91 -10.65
C PHE A 154 -21.70 -6.15 -10.35
N MET A 155 -21.60 -4.95 -9.76
CA MET A 155 -22.77 -4.12 -9.47
C MET A 155 -23.48 -3.60 -10.73
N ILE A 156 -22.75 -3.21 -11.79
CA ILE A 156 -23.39 -2.78 -13.04
C ILE A 156 -24.22 -3.93 -13.65
N TYR A 157 -23.67 -5.14 -13.72
CA TYR A 157 -24.35 -6.30 -14.33
C TYR A 157 -25.57 -6.80 -13.55
N PHE A 158 -25.70 -6.47 -12.26
CA PHE A 158 -26.85 -6.86 -11.44
C PHE A 158 -27.96 -5.79 -11.39
N PHE A 159 -27.67 -4.55 -11.81
CA PHE A 159 -28.60 -3.41 -11.67
C PHE A 159 -28.91 -2.70 -13.01
N THR A 160 -28.52 -3.27 -14.15
CA THR A 160 -28.99 -2.91 -15.50
C THR A 160 -29.76 -4.05 -16.13
#